data_AF-A0A2W4EQC8-F1
#
_entry.id   AF-A0A2W4EQC8-F1
#
_cell.length_a   1.000
_cell.length_b   1.000
_cell.length_c   1.000
_cell.angle_alpha   90.00
_cell.angle_beta   90.00
_cell.angle_gamma   90.00
#
_symmetry.space_group_name_H-M   'P 1'
#
loop_
_entity.id
_entity.type
_entity.pdbx_description
1 polymer ?
#
loop_
_entity_poly.entity_id
_entity_poly.type
_entity_poly.pdbx_seq_one_letter_code
_entity_poly.pdbx_strand_id
1 'polypeptide(L)'
;MNSEKLENPVPEEKTAATMALEEFSQRFVGHMLRHPDFEPLHEGRSLRKYAEDIALTYWEELHPEGLSPEECADSDMSYWGR
;
A
#
# COMPACT_ATOMS: atom_id res chain seq x y z
N MET A 1 -24.51 47.56 1.27
CA MET A 1 -24.21 46.29 1.95
C MET A 1 -23.42 45.42 0.99
N ASN A 2 -22.11 45.30 1.20
CA ASN A 2 -21.32 44.24 0.59
C ASN A 2 -21.64 42.96 1.36
N SER A 3 -22.14 41.94 0.67
CA SER A 3 -22.30 40.60 1.22
C SER A 3 -21.41 39.69 0.38
N GLU A 4 -20.19 39.54 0.87
CA GLU A 4 -19.18 38.60 0.40
C GLU A 4 -19.76 37.18 0.54
N LYS A 5 -20.23 36.62 -0.58
CA LYS A 5 -20.57 35.20 -0.66
C LYS A 5 -19.28 34.41 -0.80
N LEU A 6 -18.72 34.06 0.35
CA LEU A 6 -18.03 32.82 0.66
C LEU A 6 -17.28 32.19 -0.53
N GLU A 7 -16.17 32.83 -0.87
CA GLU A 7 -15.03 32.11 -1.42
C GLU A 7 -14.49 31.17 -0.35
N ASN A 8 -14.73 29.88 -0.54
CA ASN A 8 -13.90 28.83 0.03
C ASN A 8 -14.01 27.62 -0.91
N PRO A 9 -13.08 27.44 -1.85
CA PRO A 9 -12.88 26.11 -2.41
C PRO A 9 -12.37 25.24 -1.26
N VAL A 10 -13.11 24.21 -0.89
CA VAL A 10 -12.58 23.15 -0.03
C VAL A 10 -11.40 22.52 -0.77
N PRO A 11 -10.15 22.70 -0.31
CA PRO A 11 -9.02 22.07 -0.95
C PRO A 11 -8.79 20.74 -0.24
N GLU A 12 -9.58 19.72 -0.59
CA GLU A 12 -9.29 18.35 -0.19
C GLU A 12 -9.42 17.41 -1.39
N GLU A 13 -8.80 17.81 -2.51
CA GLU A 13 -8.00 16.84 -3.26
C GLU A 13 -6.85 16.39 -2.34
N LYS A 14 -7.16 15.46 -1.43
CA LYS A 14 -6.12 14.58 -0.92
C LYS A 14 -5.74 13.75 -2.14
N THR A 15 -4.69 14.18 -2.84
CA THR A 15 -4.05 13.46 -3.93
C THR A 15 -3.53 12.14 -3.38
N ALA A 16 -4.43 11.17 -3.12
CA ALA A 16 -4.10 9.77 -3.17
C ALA A 16 -3.68 9.57 -4.63
N ALA A 17 -2.40 9.81 -4.90
CA ALA A 17 -1.82 9.61 -6.20
C ALA A 17 -2.25 8.23 -6.65
N THR A 18 -3.03 8.17 -7.73
CA THR A 18 -3.59 6.96 -8.31
C THR A 18 -2.44 6.09 -8.81
N MET A 19 -1.75 5.44 -7.89
CA MET A 19 -0.71 4.48 -8.19
C MET A 19 -1.38 3.30 -8.89
N ALA A 20 -0.89 2.96 -10.07
CA ALA A 20 -1.39 1.79 -10.77
C ALA A 20 -1.11 0.54 -9.92
N LEU A 21 -2.02 -0.44 -9.94
CA LEU A 21 -1.85 -1.72 -9.25
C LEU A 21 -0.50 -2.38 -9.58
N GLU A 22 -0.05 -2.28 -10.83
CA GLU A 22 1.24 -2.83 -11.24
C GLU A 22 2.42 -2.16 -10.49
N GLU A 23 2.39 -0.84 -10.36
CA GLU A 23 3.42 -0.10 -9.61
C GLU A 23 3.36 -0.43 -8.11
N PHE A 24 2.14 -0.48 -7.54
CA PHE A 24 1.93 -0.86 -6.15
C PHE A 24 2.49 -2.26 -5.87
N SER A 25 2.09 -3.25 -6.68
CA SER A 25 2.54 -4.64 -6.56
C SER A 25 4.05 -4.77 -6.70
N GLN A 26 4.68 -4.09 -7.66
CA GLN A 26 6.13 -4.14 -7.84
C GLN A 26 6.88 -3.61 -6.60
N ARG A 27 6.39 -2.51 -6.02
CA ARG A 27 6.98 -1.91 -4.82
C ARG A 27 6.76 -2.77 -3.59
N PHE A 28 5.53 -3.24 -3.37
CA PHE A 28 5.14 -4.13 -2.27
C PHE A 28 5.97 -5.42 -2.25
N VAL A 29 5.96 -6.17 -3.37
CA VAL A 29 6.71 -7.42 -3.52
C VAL A 29 8.21 -7.18 -3.39
N GLY A 30 8.71 -6.10 -4.00
CA GLY A 30 10.11 -5.72 -3.92
C GLY A 30 10.56 -5.43 -2.49
N HIS A 31 9.70 -4.80 -1.68
CA HIS A 31 9.98 -4.50 -0.28
C HIS A 31 10.04 -5.76 0.56
N MET A 32 9.04 -6.65 0.45
CA MET A 32 9.03 -7.93 1.15
C MET A 32 10.25 -8.79 0.84
N LEU A 33 10.65 -8.89 -0.43
CA LEU A 33 11.80 -9.70 -0.86
C LEU A 33 13.15 -9.14 -0.44
N ARG A 34 13.24 -7.84 -0.12
CA ARG A 34 14.47 -7.20 0.37
C ARG A 34 14.65 -7.33 1.88
N HIS A 35 13.64 -7.80 2.60
CA HIS A 35 13.69 -7.89 4.04
C HIS A 35 14.71 -8.96 4.48
N PRO A 36 15.78 -8.59 5.21
CA PRO A 36 16.95 -9.46 5.44
C PRO A 36 16.66 -10.66 6.35
N ASP A 37 15.61 -10.55 7.18
CA ASP A 37 15.18 -11.61 8.09
C ASP A 37 14.16 -12.57 7.47
N PHE A 38 13.90 -12.48 6.16
CA PHE A 38 12.76 -13.17 5.55
C PHE A 38 13.13 -14.44 4.77
N GLU A 39 12.45 -15.54 5.07
CA GLU A 39 12.60 -16.81 4.37
C GLU A 39 11.95 -16.73 2.98
N PRO A 40 12.59 -17.22 1.91
CA PRO A 40 12.01 -17.20 0.56
C PRO A 40 10.74 -18.06 0.40
N LEU A 41 10.41 -18.86 1.43
CA LEU A 41 9.24 -19.71 1.52
C LEU A 41 8.40 -19.32 2.73
N HIS A 42 7.14 -18.95 2.50
CA HIS A 42 6.12 -18.73 3.54
C HIS A 42 4.99 -19.75 3.33
N GLU A 43 4.67 -20.54 4.35
CA GLU A 43 3.63 -21.59 4.31
C GLU A 43 3.76 -22.59 3.13
N GLY A 44 4.98 -22.92 2.72
CA GLY A 44 5.24 -23.82 1.59
C GLY A 44 4.97 -23.20 0.20
N ARG A 45 4.68 -21.90 0.13
CA ARG A 45 4.63 -21.10 -1.11
C ARG A 45 5.82 -20.16 -1.18
N SER A 46 6.22 -19.77 -2.39
CA SER A 46 7.25 -18.74 -2.55
C SER A 46 6.70 -17.40 -2.06
N LEU A 47 7.52 -16.64 -1.33
CA LEU A 47 7.13 -15.31 -0.83
C LEU A 47 6.66 -14.40 -1.96
N ARG A 48 7.34 -14.45 -3.11
CA ARG A 48 6.92 -13.71 -4.31
C ARG A 48 5.47 -14.00 -4.68
N LYS A 49 5.09 -15.28 -4.76
CA LYS A 49 3.74 -15.66 -5.16
C LYS A 49 2.71 -15.23 -4.12
N TYR A 50 3.03 -15.40 -2.84
CA TYR A 50 2.21 -14.89 -1.74
C TYR A 50 2.00 -13.36 -1.88
N ALA A 51 3.09 -12.61 -2.06
CA ALA A 51 3.06 -11.16 -2.11
C ALA A 51 2.32 -10.64 -3.35
N GLU A 52 2.46 -11.30 -4.50
CA GLU A 52 1.68 -11.02 -5.71
C GLU A 52 0.18 -11.28 -5.50
N ASP A 53 -0.20 -12.36 -4.80
CA ASP A 53 -1.59 -12.71 -4.53
C ASP A 53 -2.25 -11.70 -3.56
N ILE A 54 -1.52 -11.18 -2.56
CA ILE A 54 -2.04 -10.24 -1.54
C ILE A 54 -1.92 -8.77 -1.93
N ALA A 55 -1.00 -8.40 -2.83
CA ALA A 55 -0.82 -7.01 -3.26
C ALA A 55 -2.10 -6.38 -3.83
N LEU A 56 -2.96 -7.17 -4.51
CA LEU A 56 -4.26 -6.70 -4.99
C LEU A 56 -5.16 -6.29 -3.82
N THR A 57 -5.29 -7.13 -2.80
CA THR A 57 -6.11 -6.85 -1.63
C THR A 57 -5.66 -5.58 -0.92
N TYR A 58 -4.36 -5.38 -0.72
CA TYR A 58 -3.86 -4.16 -0.09
C TYR A 58 -3.96 -2.92 -0.97
N TRP A 59 -3.85 -3.06 -2.30
CA TRP A 59 -4.12 -1.96 -3.20
C TRP A 59 -5.60 -1.55 -3.19
N GLU A 60 -6.53 -2.50 -3.06
CA GLU A 60 -7.97 -2.20 -2.99
C GLU A 60 -8.41 -1.67 -1.62
N GLU A 61 -7.84 -2.21 -0.53
CA GLU A 61 -8.32 -1.93 0.83
C GLU A 61 -7.50 -0.86 1.56
N LEU A 62 -6.17 -0.89 1.47
CA LEU A 62 -5.28 -0.04 2.29
C LEU A 62 -4.72 1.17 1.54
N HIS A 63 -4.51 1.06 0.23
CA HIS A 63 -4.04 2.18 -0.58
C HIS A 63 -5.01 3.38 -0.58
N PRO A 64 -6.36 3.18 -0.65
CA PRO A 64 -7.31 4.29 -0.53
C PRO A 64 -7.31 4.95 0.87
N GLU A 65 -6.85 4.25 1.91
CA GLU A 65 -6.65 4.81 3.25
C GLU A 65 -5.38 5.68 3.34
N GLY A 66 -4.55 5.66 2.29
CA GLY A 66 -3.34 6.46 2.16
C GLY A 66 -2.06 5.72 2.57
N LEU A 67 -2.11 4.40 2.77
CA LEU A 67 -0.90 3.62 3.04
C LEU A 67 -0.10 3.41 1.74
N SER A 68 1.22 3.53 1.87
CA SER A 68 2.17 3.17 0.82
C SER A 68 2.32 1.64 0.70
N PRO A 69 2.75 1.13 -0.47
CA PRO A 69 3.05 -0.30 -0.64
C PRO A 69 4.07 -0.81 0.39
N GLU A 70 5.05 0.01 0.76
CA GLU A 70 6.07 -0.35 1.75
C GLU A 70 5.48 -0.46 3.17
N GLU A 71 4.61 0.48 3.58
CA GLU A 71 3.92 0.41 4.88
C GLU A 71 2.98 -0.80 4.97
N CYS A 72 2.29 -1.12 3.87
CA CYS A 72 1.47 -2.33 3.79
C CYS A 72 2.33 -3.58 3.99
N ALA A 73 3.49 -3.65 3.34
CA ALA A 73 4.39 -4.78 3.45
C ALA A 73 4.97 -4.92 4.86
N ASP A 74 5.41 -3.82 5.47
CA ASP A 74 5.94 -3.83 6.85
C ASP A 74 4.86 -4.25 7.86
N SER A 75 3.63 -3.76 7.69
CA SER A 75 2.49 -4.15 8.52
C SER A 75 2.18 -5.64 8.38
N ASP A 76 2.09 -6.16 7.16
CA ASP A 76 1.81 -7.58 6.91
C ASP A 76 2.90 -8.48 7.50
N MET A 77 4.17 -8.18 7.21
CA MET A 77 5.32 -8.91 7.74
C MET A 77 5.41 -8.87 9.28
N SER A 78 4.90 -7.82 9.94
CA SER A 78 4.93 -7.71 11.40
C SER A 78 4.10 -8.79 12.12
N TYR A 79 3.04 -9.30 11.47
CA TYR A 79 2.16 -10.33 12.03
C TYR A 79 2.67 -11.75 11.85
N TRP A 80 3.69 -11.95 11.01
CA TRP A 80 4.11 -13.28 10.60
C TRP A 80 4.91 -14.05 11.64
N GLY A 81 5.25 -13.41 12.77
CA GLY A 81 5.77 -14.07 13.98
C GLY A 81 7.14 -14.73 13.77
N ARG A 82 8.17 -14.24 14.47
CA ARG A 82 9.43 -14.97 14.59
C ARG A 82 9.28 -16.23 15.45
#